data_AF-A0A842UFR3-F1
#
_entry.id   AF-A0A842UFR3-F1
#
_cell.length_a   1.000
_cell.length_b   1.000
_cell.length_c   1.000
_cell.angle_alpha   90.00
_cell.angle_beta   90.00
_cell.angle_gamma   90.00
#
_symmetry.space_group_name_H-M   'P 1'
#
loop_
_entity.id
_entity.type
_entity.pdbx_description
1 polymer ?
#
loop_
_entity_poly.entity_id
_entity_poly.type
_entity_poly.pdbx_seq_one_letter_code
_entity_poly.pdbx_strand_id
1 'polypeptide(L)'
;MSKRFYISEGMFDRWSGIPLEQALHRKGLKQLESVPIKPDLESRIWKNFKDMLFAQKLKLYNYPLEGDKHLCPYLQELMELQEEWRSKYIVIVQAPQVKGKHDDRSDAIARMIWLASQKLDKKGHIAKRRGKEMSPTALSRNRRLARKRAFKGGSHPSRQIPRRRRRF
;
A
#
# COMPACT_ATOMS: atom_id res chain seq x y z
N MET A 1 -1.26 7.71 12.36
CA MET A 1 -1.19 7.57 10.88
C MET A 1 -2.54 7.72 10.17
N SER A 2 -3.58 6.98 10.54
CA SER A 2 -4.90 6.97 9.85
C SER A 2 -5.62 8.32 9.74
N LYS A 3 -5.24 9.33 10.54
CA LYS A 3 -5.80 10.69 10.47
C LYS A 3 -5.23 11.53 9.31
N ARG A 4 -4.02 11.21 8.83
CA ARG A 4 -3.32 11.98 7.77
C ARG A 4 -3.50 11.39 6.37
N PHE A 5 -3.74 10.08 6.29
CA PHE A 5 -3.87 9.36 5.03
C PHE A 5 -5.16 8.55 5.00
N TYR A 6 -5.84 8.57 3.85
CA TYR A 6 -6.95 7.69 3.59
C TYR A 6 -6.44 6.27 3.28
N ILE A 7 -6.47 5.42 4.31
CA ILE A 7 -6.12 4.00 4.19
C ILE A 7 -7.32 3.27 3.59
N SER A 8 -7.16 2.75 2.37
CA SER A 8 -8.24 2.02 1.69
C SER A 8 -8.35 0.57 2.13
N GLU A 9 -7.20 -0.06 2.40
CA GLU A 9 -7.03 -1.46 2.77
C GLU A 9 -5.60 -1.63 3.29
N GLY A 10 -5.36 -2.68 4.06
CA GLY A 10 -4.01 -3.13 4.42
C GLY A 10 -4.04 -4.57 4.90
N MET A 11 -2.89 -5.23 4.80
CA MET A 11 -2.71 -6.61 5.24
C MET A 11 -1.54 -6.70 6.20
N PHE A 12 -1.62 -7.63 7.15
CA PHE A 12 -0.53 -7.99 8.05
C PHE A 12 -0.58 -9.49 8.35
N ASP A 13 0.54 -10.04 8.81
CA ASP A 13 0.64 -11.47 9.09
C ASP A 13 -0.20 -11.89 10.29
N ARG A 14 -0.77 -13.10 10.21
CA ARG A 14 -1.70 -13.65 11.19
C ARG A 14 -1.01 -14.24 12.41
N TRP A 15 0.27 -14.60 12.36
CA TRP A 15 0.92 -15.37 13.44
C TRP A 15 0.85 -14.70 14.83
N SER A 16 0.71 -13.37 14.86
CA SER A 16 0.37 -12.57 16.06
C SER A 16 -0.78 -11.57 15.82
N GLY A 17 -1.55 -11.76 14.74
CA GLY A 17 -2.42 -10.74 14.15
C GLY A 17 -3.81 -10.60 14.77
N ILE A 18 -4.38 -11.65 15.38
CA ILE A 18 -5.78 -11.62 15.84
C ILE A 18 -6.02 -10.56 16.94
N PRO A 19 -5.18 -10.44 18.00
CA PRO A 19 -5.34 -9.37 19.00
C PRO A 19 -5.16 -7.97 18.39
N LEU A 20 -4.23 -7.84 17.44
CA LEU A 20 -3.99 -6.58 16.73
C LEU A 20 -5.20 -6.19 15.87
N GLU A 21 -5.78 -7.13 15.13
CA GLU A 21 -6.97 -6.92 14.32
C GLU A 21 -8.14 -6.43 15.16
N GLN A 22 -8.40 -7.09 16.29
CA GLN A 22 -9.44 -6.68 17.23
C GLN A 22 -9.19 -5.26 17.78
N ALA A 23 -7.94 -4.94 18.12
CA ALA A 23 -7.58 -3.59 18.57
C ALA A 23 -7.76 -2.53 17.48
N LEU A 24 -7.45 -2.87 16.23
CA LEU A 24 -7.66 -1.99 15.06
C LEU A 24 -9.16 -1.79 14.79
N HIS A 25 -9.97 -2.84 14.91
CA HIS A 25 -11.42 -2.77 14.78
C HIS A 25 -12.06 -1.86 15.83
N ARG A 26 -11.63 -1.97 17.09
CA ARG A 26 -12.08 -1.07 18.17
C ARG A 26 -11.73 0.40 17.89
N LYS A 27 -10.62 0.65 17.17
CA LYS A 27 -10.19 1.98 16.71
C LYS A 27 -10.85 2.42 15.39
N GLY A 28 -11.79 1.64 14.86
CA GLY A 28 -12.51 1.94 13.62
C GLY A 28 -11.74 1.66 12.33
N LEU A 29 -10.62 0.92 12.41
CA LEU A 29 -9.78 0.54 11.27
C LEU A 29 -10.12 -0.88 10.80
N LYS A 30 -11.34 -1.05 10.28
CA LYS A 30 -11.86 -2.35 9.82
C LYS A 30 -11.32 -2.83 8.49
N GLN A 31 -10.58 -1.97 7.78
CA GLN A 31 -10.00 -2.28 6.47
C GLN A 31 -8.59 -2.89 6.55
N LEU A 32 -8.09 -3.14 7.76
CA LEU A 32 -6.79 -3.77 8.01
C LEU A 32 -7.06 -5.20 8.47
N GLU A 33 -6.69 -6.18 7.67
CA GLU A 33 -7.05 -7.58 7.91
C GLU A 33 -5.80 -8.45 8.14
N SER A 34 -5.94 -9.46 9.01
CA SER A 34 -4.90 -10.47 9.21
C SER A 34 -5.00 -11.57 8.16
N VAL A 35 -3.95 -11.71 7.36
CA VAL A 35 -3.85 -12.71 6.29
C VAL A 35 -2.78 -13.72 6.67
N PRO A 36 -3.04 -15.04 6.58
CA PRO A 36 -1.99 -16.03 6.84
C PRO A 36 -1.02 -16.00 5.68
N ILE A 37 0.18 -15.47 5.90
CA ILE A 37 1.21 -15.40 4.87
C ILE A 37 1.85 -16.79 4.77
N LYS A 38 1.59 -17.48 3.66
CA LYS A 38 2.22 -18.75 3.31
C LYS A 38 3.31 -18.50 2.26
N PRO A 39 4.33 -19.38 2.14
CA PRO A 39 5.40 -19.21 1.16
C PRO A 39 4.90 -19.04 -0.30
N ASP A 40 3.78 -19.65 -0.68
CA ASP A 40 3.17 -19.44 -2.01
C ASP A 40 2.66 -18.00 -2.21
N LEU A 41 1.98 -17.43 -1.21
CA LEU A 41 1.48 -16.06 -1.27
C LEU A 41 2.65 -15.06 -1.25
N GLU A 42 3.63 -15.30 -0.40
CA GLU A 42 4.83 -14.48 -0.27
C GLU A 42 5.64 -14.46 -1.58
N SER A 43 5.88 -15.64 -2.18
CA SER A 43 6.50 -15.78 -3.50
C SER A 43 5.78 -14.95 -4.56
N ARG A 44 4.43 -14.98 -4.59
CA ARG A 44 3.63 -14.18 -5.54
C ARG A 44 3.73 -12.69 -5.29
N ILE A 45 3.74 -12.26 -4.02
CA ILE A 45 3.90 -10.85 -3.64
C ILE A 45 5.25 -10.33 -4.15
N TRP A 46 6.33 -11.04 -3.87
CA TRP A 46 7.68 -10.63 -4.27
C TRP A 46 7.89 -10.68 -5.78
N LYS A 47 7.34 -11.69 -6.46
CA LYS A 47 7.36 -11.74 -7.92
C LYS A 47 6.63 -10.56 -8.55
N ASN A 48 5.42 -10.24 -8.06
CA ASN A 48 4.67 -9.08 -8.54
C ASN A 48 5.42 -7.77 -8.30
N PHE A 49 6.04 -7.63 -7.14
CA PHE A 49 6.85 -6.46 -6.81
C PHE A 49 8.03 -6.30 -7.79
N LYS A 50 8.80 -7.37 -8.05
CA LYS A 50 9.88 -7.38 -9.04
C LYS A 50 9.38 -7.05 -10.44
N ASP A 51 8.31 -7.68 -10.89
CA ASP A 51 7.71 -7.43 -12.21
C ASP A 51 7.33 -5.96 -12.38
N MET A 52 6.74 -5.34 -11.35
CA MET A 52 6.36 -3.93 -11.39
C MET A 52 7.57 -2.98 -11.34
N LEU A 53 8.65 -3.35 -10.65
CA LEU A 53 9.91 -2.60 -10.67
C LEU A 53 10.55 -2.65 -12.06
N PHE A 54 10.70 -3.84 -12.65
CA PHE A 54 11.30 -4.00 -13.98
C PHE A 54 10.47 -3.35 -15.08
N ALA A 55 9.14 -3.38 -14.95
CA ALA A 55 8.24 -2.66 -15.85
C ALA A 55 8.22 -1.14 -15.63
N GLN A 56 9.05 -0.60 -14.73
CA GLN A 56 9.11 0.83 -14.37
C GLN A 56 7.77 1.42 -13.95
N LYS A 57 6.86 0.59 -13.40
CA LYS A 57 5.52 1.01 -12.93
C LYS A 57 5.53 1.54 -11.51
N LEU A 58 6.66 1.44 -10.81
CA LEU A 58 6.83 1.86 -9.43
C LEU A 58 7.85 2.99 -9.33
N LYS A 59 7.57 3.93 -8.44
CA LYS A 59 8.52 4.96 -8.01
C LYS A 59 8.65 4.90 -6.49
N LEU A 60 9.80 4.44 -6.02
CA LEU A 60 10.15 4.40 -4.61
C LEU A 60 10.75 5.75 -4.21
N TYR A 61 10.38 6.25 -3.02
CA TYR A 61 10.83 7.54 -2.53
C TYR A 61 11.99 7.39 -1.55
N ASN A 62 13.12 8.00 -1.83
CA ASN A 62 14.27 7.98 -0.93
C ASN A 62 14.13 9.04 0.18
N TYR A 63 13.22 8.82 1.13
CA TYR A 63 12.94 9.73 2.24
C TYR A 63 12.18 9.01 3.37
N PRO A 64 12.43 9.32 4.66
CA PRO A 64 13.41 10.27 5.18
C PRO A 64 14.84 9.72 5.14
N LEU A 65 15.81 10.58 4.87
CA LEU A 65 17.24 10.27 5.02
C LEU A 65 17.63 10.45 6.49
N GLU A 66 18.44 9.53 7.01
CA GLU A 66 18.95 9.58 8.38
C GLU A 66 20.42 10.00 8.35
N GLY A 67 20.71 11.23 8.79
CA GLY A 67 22.07 11.77 8.81
C GLY A 67 22.71 11.75 7.42
N ASP A 68 23.93 11.22 7.35
CA ASP A 68 24.74 11.18 6.13
C ASP A 68 24.46 9.98 5.22
N LYS A 69 23.41 9.19 5.49
CA LYS A 69 23.06 8.05 4.65
C LYS A 69 22.51 8.51 3.30
N HIS A 70 22.98 7.87 2.23
CA HIS A 70 22.45 8.09 0.87
C HIS A 70 21.10 7.42 0.64
N LEU A 71 20.73 6.41 1.43
CA LEU A 71 19.48 5.66 1.30
C LEU A 71 18.69 5.70 2.61
N CYS A 72 17.38 5.86 2.51
CA CYS A 72 16.47 5.72 3.63
C CYS A 72 16.39 4.24 4.08
N PRO A 73 16.00 3.96 5.34
CA PRO A 73 16.07 2.62 5.92
C PRO A 73 15.40 1.50 5.11
N TYR A 74 14.22 1.73 4.54
CA TYR A 74 13.52 0.68 3.78
C TYR A 74 14.19 0.38 2.43
N LEU A 75 14.82 1.39 1.80
CA LEU A 75 15.58 1.17 0.56
C LEU A 75 16.87 0.43 0.86
N GLN A 76 17.50 0.72 2.00
CA GLN A 76 18.66 -0.03 2.45
C GLN A 76 18.31 -1.51 2.68
N GLU A 77 17.20 -1.80 3.36
CA GLU A 77 16.71 -3.18 3.51
C GLU A 77 16.49 -3.85 2.15
N LEU A 78 15.77 -3.20 1.22
CA LEU A 78 15.49 -3.75 -0.12
C LEU A 78 16.75 -4.10 -0.92
N MET A 79 17.84 -3.33 -0.76
CA MET A 79 19.11 -3.58 -1.45
C MET A 79 19.91 -4.73 -0.84
N GLU A 80 19.62 -5.10 0.41
CA GLU A 80 20.32 -6.15 1.15
C GLU A 80 19.60 -7.50 1.12
N LEU A 81 18.33 -7.53 0.68
CA LEU A 81 17.53 -8.75 0.60
C LEU A 81 18.17 -9.82 -0.29
N GLN A 82 18.02 -11.06 0.12
CA GLN A 82 18.49 -12.25 -0.60
C GLN A 82 17.31 -13.08 -1.08
N GLU A 83 17.48 -13.70 -2.25
CA GLU A 83 16.50 -14.57 -2.86
C GLU A 83 16.99 -16.02 -2.82
N GLU A 84 16.14 -16.94 -2.34
CA GLU A 84 16.37 -18.38 -2.34
C GLU A 84 15.23 -19.09 -3.09
N TRP A 85 15.59 -19.93 -4.06
CA TRP A 85 14.64 -20.75 -4.80
C TRP A 85 14.45 -22.09 -4.07
N ARG A 86 13.31 -22.29 -3.42
CA ARG A 86 12.98 -23.56 -2.74
C ARG A 86 12.37 -24.59 -3.68
N SER A 87 11.66 -24.13 -4.71
CA SER A 87 11.10 -24.97 -5.78
C SER A 87 10.89 -24.14 -7.05
N LYS A 88 10.42 -24.78 -8.12
CA LYS A 88 10.14 -24.11 -9.41
C LYS A 88 9.23 -22.87 -9.29
N TYR A 89 8.34 -22.85 -8.29
CA TYR A 89 7.34 -21.79 -8.12
C TYR A 89 7.40 -21.08 -6.76
N ILE A 90 8.26 -21.56 -5.85
CA ILE A 90 8.39 -20.99 -4.51
C ILE A 90 9.76 -20.32 -4.40
N VAL A 91 9.69 -18.99 -4.33
CA VAL A 91 10.80 -18.10 -4.07
C VAL A 91 10.61 -17.54 -2.66
N ILE A 92 11.65 -17.65 -1.83
CA ILE A 92 11.72 -17.00 -0.53
C ILE A 92 12.64 -15.79 -0.67
N VAL A 93 12.18 -14.64 -0.20
CA VAL A 93 12.97 -13.41 -0.16
C VAL A 93 13.05 -12.98 1.29
N GLN A 94 14.26 -12.89 1.83
CA GLN A 94 14.48 -12.58 3.24
C GLN A 94 15.75 -11.76 3.43
N ALA A 95 15.84 -11.06 4.55
CA ALA A 95 17.09 -10.42 4.95
C ALA A 95 18.20 -11.46 5.20
N PRO A 96 19.48 -11.10 5.03
CA PRO A 96 20.60 -11.96 5.42
C PRO A 96 20.47 -12.34 6.89
N GLN A 97 20.76 -13.60 7.23
CA GLN A 97 20.67 -14.14 8.60
C GLN A 97 21.85 -13.68 9.47
N VAL A 98 22.05 -12.35 9.54
CA VAL A 98 23.11 -11.66 10.29
C VAL A 98 22.44 -10.75 11.32
N LYS A 99 23.06 -10.62 12.50
CA LYS A 99 22.54 -9.82 13.60
C LYS A 99 22.27 -8.37 13.17
N GLY A 100 21.06 -7.89 13.43
CA GLY A 100 20.64 -6.50 13.16
C GLY A 100 20.13 -6.25 11.74
N LYS A 101 19.99 -7.30 10.92
CA LYS A 101 19.29 -7.23 9.63
C LYS A 101 17.82 -7.62 9.78
N HIS A 102 16.97 -6.89 9.08
CA HIS A 102 15.52 -7.01 9.12
C HIS A 102 14.95 -6.77 7.73
N ASP A 103 13.84 -7.40 7.43
CA ASP A 103 13.08 -7.25 6.18
C ASP A 103 11.71 -6.60 6.39
N ASP A 104 11.28 -6.37 7.64
CA ASP A 104 9.94 -5.90 8.01
C ASP A 104 9.41 -4.73 7.14
N ARG A 105 10.25 -3.72 6.84
CA ARG A 105 9.80 -2.53 6.09
C ARG A 105 9.70 -2.83 4.61
N SER A 106 10.67 -3.56 4.08
CA SER A 106 10.64 -4.01 2.68
C SER A 106 9.44 -4.90 2.40
N ASP A 107 9.14 -5.81 3.32
CA ASP A 107 8.00 -6.72 3.31
C ASP A 107 6.66 -5.96 3.34
N ALA A 108 6.54 -4.96 4.22
CA ALA A 108 5.37 -4.11 4.29
C ALA A 108 5.12 -3.37 2.96
N ILE A 109 6.17 -2.93 2.28
CA ILE A 109 6.07 -2.24 0.98
C ILE A 109 5.66 -3.19 -0.12
N ALA A 110 6.27 -4.38 -0.19
CA ALA A 110 5.91 -5.40 -1.16
C ALA A 110 4.42 -5.78 -1.02
N ARG A 111 3.96 -6.00 0.21
CA ARG A 111 2.54 -6.25 0.53
C ARG A 111 1.61 -5.11 0.13
N MET A 112 2.01 -3.87 0.39
CA MET A 112 1.24 -2.68 -0.02
C MET A 112 1.08 -2.62 -1.55
N ILE A 113 2.15 -2.88 -2.29
CA ILE A 113 2.16 -2.85 -3.75
C ILE A 113 1.31 -3.98 -4.32
N TRP A 114 1.39 -5.18 -3.73
CA TRP A 114 0.51 -6.29 -4.07
C TRP A 114 -0.97 -5.91 -3.93
N LEU A 115 -1.40 -5.37 -2.78
CA LEU A 115 -2.79 -4.92 -2.61
C LEU A 115 -3.18 -3.84 -3.62
N ALA A 116 -2.26 -2.92 -3.92
CA ALA A 116 -2.50 -1.87 -4.90
C ALA A 116 -2.66 -2.43 -6.32
N SER A 117 -1.83 -3.41 -6.71
CA SER A 117 -1.86 -4.02 -8.04
C SER A 117 -3.17 -4.76 -8.30
N GLN A 118 -3.65 -5.53 -7.32
CA GLN A 118 -4.95 -6.22 -7.39
C GLN A 118 -6.15 -5.27 -7.61
N LYS A 119 -6.00 -3.98 -7.23
CA LYS A 119 -7.02 -2.95 -7.41
C LYS A 119 -6.84 -2.12 -8.68
N LEU A 120 -5.65 -2.10 -9.27
CA LEU A 120 -5.42 -1.48 -10.57
C LEU A 120 -6.18 -2.25 -11.66
N ASP A 121 -6.10 -3.58 -11.62
CA ASP A 121 -6.76 -4.44 -12.61
C ASP A 121 -8.30 -4.38 -12.53
N LYS A 122 -8.84 -4.14 -11.33
CA LYS A 122 -10.29 -3.97 -11.11
C LYS A 122 -10.83 -2.62 -11.60
N LYS A 123 -9.97 -1.64 -11.90
CA LYS A 123 -10.37 -0.45 -12.66
C LYS A 123 -10.38 -0.79 -14.15
N GLY A 124 -11.15 -1.81 -14.49
CA GLY A 124 -11.46 -2.15 -15.87
C GLY A 124 -11.85 -0.89 -16.61
N HIS A 125 -11.34 -0.76 -17.83
CA HIS A 125 -11.67 0.29 -18.78
C HIS A 125 -13.12 0.72 -18.55
N ILE A 126 -13.30 1.95 -18.07
CA ILE A 126 -14.57 2.65 -18.23
C ILE A 126 -14.67 2.83 -19.73
N ALA A 127 -15.10 1.77 -20.43
CA ALA A 127 -15.66 1.88 -21.75
C ALA A 127 -16.68 3.01 -21.61
N LYS A 128 -16.49 4.07 -22.38
CA LYS A 128 -17.49 5.10 -22.58
C LYS A 128 -18.72 4.41 -23.14
N ARG A 129 -19.53 3.77 -22.29
CA ARG A 129 -20.91 3.44 -22.62
C ARG A 129 -21.60 4.80 -22.78
N ARG A 130 -21.65 5.25 -24.04
CA ARG A 130 -22.63 6.23 -24.49
C ARG A 130 -23.99 5.77 -23.95
N GLY A 131 -24.67 6.65 -23.22
CA GLY A 131 -26.10 6.49 -22.96
C GLY A 131 -26.48 5.65 -21.75
N LYS A 132 -26.23 6.18 -20.54
CA LYS A 132 -27.26 6.14 -19.50
C LYS A 132 -27.01 7.33 -18.58
N GLU A 133 -27.86 8.35 -18.67
CA GLU A 133 -27.80 9.51 -17.80
C GLU A 133 -27.82 9.02 -16.34
N MET A 134 -26.69 9.13 -15.66
CA MET A 134 -26.67 8.98 -14.22
C MET A 134 -27.53 10.08 -13.63
N SER A 135 -28.44 9.74 -12.71
CA SER A 135 -29.26 10.76 -12.06
C SER A 135 -28.37 11.86 -11.46
N PRO A 136 -28.79 13.13 -11.54
CA PRO A 136 -28.03 14.27 -10.99
C PRO A 136 -27.65 14.06 -9.51
N THR A 137 -28.50 13.37 -8.76
CA THR A 137 -28.30 12.98 -7.36
C THR A 137 -27.16 11.97 -7.16
N ALA A 138 -27.02 10.96 -8.03
CA ALA A 138 -25.93 9.99 -7.96
C ALA A 138 -24.56 10.63 -8.30
N LEU A 139 -24.54 11.52 -9.30
CA LEU A 139 -23.36 12.30 -9.68
C LEU A 139 -22.92 13.24 -8.55
N SER A 140 -23.87 13.93 -7.92
CA SER A 140 -23.64 14.80 -6.75
C SER A 140 -23.02 14.05 -5.57
N ARG A 141 -23.58 12.88 -5.22
CA ARG A 141 -23.09 12.06 -4.10
C ARG A 141 -21.67 11.53 -4.37
N ASN A 142 -21.40 11.04 -5.57
CA ASN A 142 -20.07 10.55 -5.95
C ASN A 142 -19.02 11.67 -5.97
N ARG A 143 -19.36 12.86 -6.49
CA ARG A 143 -18.48 14.04 -6.44
C ARG A 143 -18.20 14.47 -5.00
N ARG A 144 -19.21 14.47 -4.12
CA ARG A 144 -19.05 14.82 -2.70
C ARG A 144 -18.17 13.81 -1.96
N LEU A 145 -18.32 12.51 -2.23
CA LEU A 145 -17.49 11.45 -1.63
C LEU A 145 -16.05 11.50 -2.15
N ALA A 146 -15.85 11.68 -3.45
CA ALA A 146 -14.52 11.86 -4.05
C ALA A 146 -13.79 13.07 -3.43
N ARG A 147 -14.50 14.20 -3.28
CA ARG A 147 -13.95 15.41 -2.64
C ARG A 147 -13.60 15.18 -1.16
N LYS A 148 -14.47 14.49 -0.40
CA LYS A 148 -14.18 14.11 1.00
C LYS A 148 -12.96 13.19 1.11
N ARG A 149 -12.75 12.26 0.17
CA ARG A 149 -11.56 11.39 0.13
C ARG A 149 -10.31 12.18 -0.20
N ALA A 150 -10.39 13.12 -1.13
CA ALA A 150 -9.26 13.92 -1.55
C ALA A 150 -8.76 14.91 -0.46
N PHE A 151 -9.64 15.37 0.43
CA PHE A 151 -9.24 16.13 1.64
C PHE A 151 -8.51 15.30 2.71
N LYS A 152 -8.44 13.97 2.55
CA LYS A 152 -7.75 13.05 3.48
C LYS A 152 -6.43 12.51 2.91
N GLY A 153 -5.94 13.09 1.81
CA GLY A 153 -4.66 12.74 1.18
C GLY A 153 -3.65 13.90 1.22
N GLY A 154 -2.36 13.57 1.06
CA GLY A 154 -1.27 14.53 0.94
C GLY A 154 -0.38 14.60 2.19
N SER A 155 0.89 14.18 2.05
CA SER A 155 1.92 14.30 3.09
C SER A 155 2.53 15.69 3.20
N HIS A 156 2.42 16.50 2.14
CA HIS A 156 2.99 17.84 2.02
C HIS A 156 1.88 18.90 1.79
N PRO A 157 1.97 20.12 2.35
CA PRO A 157 0.92 21.15 2.22
C PRO A 157 0.52 21.46 0.78
N SER A 158 1.47 21.46 -0.15
CA SER A 158 1.22 21.68 -1.59
C SER A 158 0.41 20.57 -2.28
N ARG A 159 0.27 19.39 -1.64
CA ARG A 159 -0.51 18.24 -2.14
C ARG A 159 -1.85 18.07 -1.40
N GLN A 160 -2.15 18.96 -0.45
CA GLN A 160 -3.40 18.96 0.30
C GLN A 160 -4.39 19.91 -0.36
N ILE A 161 -5.65 19.47 -0.55
CA ILE A 161 -6.68 20.34 -1.12
C ILE A 161 -7.02 21.44 -0.12
N PRO A 162 -6.96 22.73 -0.50
CA PRO A 162 -7.25 23.84 0.38
C PRO A 162 -8.69 23.78 0.90
N ARG A 163 -8.85 23.90 2.21
CA ARG A 163 -10.17 24.00 2.84
C ARG A 163 -10.74 25.39 2.56
N ARG A 164 -11.89 25.45 1.88
CA ARG A 164 -12.60 26.70 1.64
C ARG A 164 -12.99 27.29 3.00
N ARG A 165 -12.37 28.41 3.40
CA ARG A 165 -12.79 29.16 4.60
C ARG A 165 -14.26 29.55 4.42
N ARG A 166 -15.10 29.24 5.41
CA ARG A 166 -16.46 29.79 5.46
C ARG A 166 -16.29 31.30 5.60
N ARG A 167 -16.80 32.06 4.63
CA ARG A 167 -17.02 33.50 4.82
C ARG A 167 -18.12 33.60 5.86
N PHE A 168 -17.82 34.28 6.97
CA PHE A 168 -18.82 34.72 7.93
C PHE A 168 -19.65 35.84 7.30
#